data_AF-Q1RIG9-F1
#
_entry.id   AF-Q1RIG9-F1
#
_cell.length_a   1.000
_cell.length_b   1.000
_cell.length_c   1.000
_cell.angle_alpha   90.00
_cell.angle_beta   90.00
_cell.angle_gamma   90.00
#
_symmetry.space_group_name_H-M   'P 1'
#
loop_
_entity.id
_entity.type
_entity.pdbx_description
1 polymer ?
#
loop_
_entity_poly.entity_id
_entity_poly.type
_entity_poly.pdbx_seq_one_letter_code
_entity_poly.pdbx_strand_id
1 'polypeptide(L)'
;MHIYKNNFHRGSFNIWDLCIILIICGIIFAIGKGLHEMDSSIGAIAKNEIYLDPIHLLKYTLQTTLRMFIAIIISLITAIIYGTIAAKYKTAENILIPILDIFQSVPILGFLTFTVTWFVSIFPNSSLGIECAVIFATFTNQVP
;
A
#
# COMPACT_ATOMS: atom_id res chain seq x y z
N MET A 1 -34.64 -42.30 20.93
CA MET A 1 -34.40 -41.79 19.57
C MET A 1 -35.04 -40.41 19.46
N HIS A 2 -34.28 -39.33 19.71
CA HIS A 2 -34.79 -37.96 19.73
C HIS A 2 -34.00 -37.14 18.69
N ILE A 3 -34.70 -36.71 17.65
CA ILE A 3 -34.13 -36.11 16.44
C ILE A 3 -33.79 -34.64 16.71
N TYR A 4 -32.53 -34.26 16.46
CA TYR A 4 -32.05 -32.89 16.44
C TYR A 4 -32.80 -32.08 15.37
N LYS A 5 -33.60 -31.10 15.78
CA LYS A 5 -34.11 -30.04 14.89
C LYS A 5 -33.03 -28.98 14.71
N ASN A 6 -32.37 -28.97 13.55
CA ASN A 6 -31.53 -27.86 13.12
C ASN A 6 -32.40 -26.68 12.71
N ASN A 7 -32.37 -25.60 13.48
CA ASN A 7 -32.93 -24.31 13.09
C ASN A 7 -31.94 -23.59 12.17
N PHE A 8 -31.96 -23.93 10.88
CA PHE A 8 -31.36 -23.09 9.84
C PHE A 8 -32.13 -21.77 9.82
N HIS A 9 -31.50 -20.72 10.36
CA HIS A 9 -31.97 -19.35 10.19
C HIS A 9 -31.93 -19.02 8.69
N ARG A 10 -33.09 -19.03 8.03
CA ARG A 10 -33.24 -18.46 6.69
C ARG A 10 -33.08 -16.94 6.82
N GLY A 11 -31.89 -16.42 6.58
CA GLY A 11 -31.66 -14.97 6.51
C GLY A 11 -32.49 -14.39 5.37
N SER A 12 -33.55 -13.64 5.70
CA SER A 12 -34.21 -12.79 4.71
C SER A 12 -33.30 -11.60 4.44
N PHE A 13 -33.10 -11.27 3.17
CA PHE A 13 -32.31 -10.11 2.76
C PHE A 13 -32.79 -8.85 3.51
N ASN A 14 -31.95 -8.33 4.40
CA ASN A 14 -32.30 -7.21 5.27
C ASN A 14 -31.79 -5.89 4.66
N ILE A 15 -32.40 -4.76 5.05
CA ILE A 15 -31.95 -3.44 4.62
C ILE A 15 -30.50 -3.18 5.06
N TRP A 16 -30.10 -3.79 6.18
CA TRP A 16 -28.72 -3.77 6.68
C TRP A 16 -27.76 -4.54 5.78
N ASP A 17 -28.17 -5.66 5.18
CA ASP A 17 -27.36 -6.38 4.20
C ASP A 17 -27.14 -5.51 2.96
N LEU A 18 -28.17 -4.78 2.53
CA LEU A 18 -28.10 -3.85 1.40
C LEU A 18 -27.20 -2.63 1.71
N CYS A 19 -27.27 -2.08 2.93
CA CYS A 19 -26.36 -1.04 3.40
C CYS A 19 -24.90 -1.51 3.41
N ILE A 20 -24.65 -2.73 3.90
CA ILE A 20 -23.30 -3.33 3.93
C ILE A 20 -22.78 -3.54 2.50
N ILE A 21 -23.60 -4.06 1.60
CA ILE A 21 -23.23 -4.24 0.19
C ILE A 21 -22.88 -2.90 -0.46
N LEU A 22 -23.68 -1.85 -0.23
CA LEU A 22 -23.40 -0.51 -0.76
C LEU A 22 -22.08 0.07 -0.22
N ILE A 23 -21.80 -0.10 1.07
CA ILE A 23 -20.54 0.35 1.69
C ILE A 23 -19.36 -0.42 1.08
N ILE A 24 -19.47 -1.75 0.97
CA ILE A 24 -18.42 -2.59 0.37
C ILE A 24 -18.18 -2.21 -1.09
N CYS A 25 -19.23 -2.04 -1.89
CA CYS A 25 -19.13 -1.59 -3.28
C CYS A 25 -18.50 -0.19 -3.37
N GLY A 26 -18.85 0.73 -2.47
CA GLY A 26 -18.25 2.06 -2.40
C GLY A 26 -16.76 2.03 -2.07
N ILE A 27 -16.35 1.17 -1.14
CA ILE A 27 -14.93 0.95 -0.80
C ILE A 27 -14.18 0.35 -1.98
N ILE A 28 -14.71 -0.70 -2.61
CA ILE A 28 -14.09 -1.33 -3.79
C ILE A 28 -13.95 -0.32 -4.93
N PHE A 29 -14.98 0.49 -5.18
CA PHE A 29 -14.94 1.54 -6.18
C PHE A 29 -13.88 2.60 -5.83
N ALA A 30 -13.80 3.05 -4.57
CA ALA A 30 -12.80 4.00 -4.12
C ALA A 30 -11.37 3.47 -4.25
N ILE A 31 -11.14 2.19 -3.92
CA ILE A 31 -9.87 1.49 -4.12
C ILE A 31 -9.53 1.45 -5.62
N GLY A 32 -10.46 0.98 -6.45
CA GLY A 32 -10.24 0.86 -7.90
C GLY A 32 -9.95 2.22 -8.55
N LYS A 33 -10.64 3.27 -8.13
CA LYS A 33 -10.39 4.63 -8.61
C LYS A 33 -9.04 5.15 -8.15
N GLY A 34 -8.66 4.90 -6.90
CA GLY A 34 -7.34 5.23 -6.36
C GLY A 34 -6.23 4.55 -7.14
N LEU A 35 -6.34 3.24 -7.36
CA LEU A 35 -5.37 2.45 -8.14
C LEU A 35 -5.31 2.83 -9.62
N HIS A 36 -6.39 3.34 -10.21
CA HIS A 36 -6.41 3.77 -11.61
C HIS A 36 -5.80 5.18 -11.78
N GLU A 37 -6.05 6.09 -10.84
CA GLU A 37 -5.50 7.44 -10.86
C GLU A 37 -3.97 7.47 -10.64
N MET A 38 -3.43 6.39 -10.07
CA MET A 38 -2.01 6.09 -9.90
C MET A 38 -1.23 5.94 -11.22
N ASP A 39 -1.90 5.63 -12.35
CA ASP A 39 -1.30 5.46 -13.69
C ASP A 39 -1.39 6.72 -14.59
N SER A 40 -1.62 7.91 -14.01
CA SER A 40 -1.79 9.15 -14.77
C SER A 40 -0.47 9.83 -15.20
N SER A 41 -0.35 10.33 -16.43
CA SER A 41 0.92 10.92 -16.93
C SER A 41 1.49 12.04 -16.02
N ILE A 42 2.82 12.05 -15.83
CA ILE A 42 3.57 13.04 -15.01
C ILE A 42 3.23 14.50 -15.39
N GLY A 43 2.91 14.76 -16.67
CA GLY A 43 2.54 16.10 -17.14
C GLY A 43 1.26 16.66 -16.52
N ALA A 44 0.37 15.82 -15.99
CA ALA A 44 -0.82 16.25 -15.26
C ALA A 44 -0.51 16.67 -13.81
N ILE A 45 0.56 16.12 -13.21
CA ILE A 45 0.95 16.40 -11.82
C ILE A 45 1.54 17.81 -11.69
N ALA A 46 2.37 18.23 -12.65
CA ALA A 46 3.05 19.52 -12.63
C ALA A 46 2.12 20.74 -12.80
N LYS A 47 0.88 20.55 -13.25
CA LYS A 47 -0.10 21.61 -13.50
C LYS A 47 -1.26 21.63 -12.50
N ASN A 48 -1.27 20.74 -11.50
CA ASN A 48 -2.39 20.66 -10.57
C ASN A 48 -2.36 21.81 -9.56
N GLU A 49 -3.31 22.73 -9.70
CA GLU A 49 -3.69 23.63 -8.61
C GLU A 49 -4.23 22.78 -7.44
N ILE A 50 -3.71 23.01 -6.23
CA ILE A 50 -4.12 22.27 -5.03
C ILE A 50 -5.44 22.86 -4.55
N TYR A 51 -6.53 22.09 -4.65
CA TYR A 51 -7.83 22.49 -4.17
C TYR A 51 -8.01 22.03 -2.71
N LEU A 52 -8.31 22.97 -1.81
CA LEU A 52 -8.47 22.71 -0.37
C LEU A 52 -9.91 22.37 0.04
N ASP A 53 -10.81 22.14 -0.91
CA ASP A 53 -12.18 21.78 -0.57
C ASP A 53 -12.25 20.44 0.19
N PRO A 54 -13.16 20.27 1.16
CA PRO A 54 -13.24 19.06 1.99
C PRO A 54 -13.33 17.74 1.21
N ILE A 55 -13.97 17.78 0.03
CA ILE A 55 -14.13 16.62 -0.86
C ILE A 55 -12.81 16.26 -1.57
N HIS A 56 -12.01 17.26 -1.93
CA HIS A 56 -10.68 17.06 -2.51
C HIS A 56 -9.71 16.51 -1.45
N LEU A 57 -9.78 17.03 -0.22
CA LEU A 57 -9.00 16.51 0.90
C LEU A 57 -9.30 15.04 1.16
N LEU A 58 -10.57 14.63 1.20
CA LEU A 58 -10.95 13.22 1.37
C LEU A 58 -10.38 12.34 0.26
N LYS A 59 -10.40 12.82 -0.98
CA LYS A 59 -9.82 12.12 -2.13
C LYS A 59 -8.30 11.94 -1.97
N TYR A 60 -7.57 12.98 -1.57
CA TYR A 60 -6.12 12.91 -1.34
C TYR A 60 -5.77 11.99 -0.18
N THR A 61 -6.57 12.01 0.89
CA THR A 61 -6.41 11.08 2.02
C THR A 61 -6.59 9.64 1.56
N LEU A 62 -7.62 9.33 0.77
CA LEU A 62 -7.84 7.98 0.24
C LEU A 62 -6.65 7.49 -0.60
N GLN A 63 -6.13 8.31 -1.51
CA GLN A 63 -4.96 7.95 -2.31
C GLN A 63 -3.73 7.69 -1.43
N THR A 64 -3.50 8.54 -0.43
CA THR A 64 -2.38 8.40 0.51
C THR A 64 -2.51 7.13 1.35
N THR A 65 -3.70 6.85 1.89
CA THR A 65 -3.99 5.64 2.66
C THR A 65 -3.80 4.38 1.83
N LEU A 66 -4.25 4.37 0.56
CA LEU A 66 -4.04 3.23 -0.34
C LEU A 66 -2.55 2.99 -0.59
N ARG A 67 -1.79 4.07 -0.87
CA ARG A 67 -0.34 3.96 -1.08
C ARG A 67 0.39 3.42 0.15
N MET A 68 0.01 3.88 1.35
CA MET A 68 0.56 3.36 2.60
C MET A 68 0.17 1.90 2.84
N PHE A 69 -1.07 1.51 2.55
CA PHE A 69 -1.52 0.13 2.72
C PHE A 69 -0.78 -0.84 1.80
N ILE A 70 -0.54 -0.45 0.55
CA ILE A 70 0.29 -1.21 -0.39
C ILE A 70 1.72 -1.34 0.15
N ALA A 71 2.32 -0.24 0.63
CA ALA A 71 3.64 -0.26 1.23
C ALA A 71 3.73 -1.20 2.44
N ILE A 72 2.70 -1.23 3.30
CA ILE A 72 2.62 -2.14 4.45
C ILE A 72 2.54 -3.60 4.02
N ILE A 73 1.73 -3.93 2.99
CA ILE A 73 1.66 -5.31 2.48
C ILE A 73 3.01 -5.76 1.94
N ILE A 74 3.67 -4.91 1.14
CA ILE A 74 5.01 -5.18 0.62
C ILE A 74 6.01 -5.33 1.78
N SER A 75 5.89 -4.49 2.80
CA SER A 75 6.70 -4.57 4.02
C SER A 75 6.54 -5.89 4.73
N LEU A 76 5.30 -6.32 4.94
CA LEU A 76 4.98 -7.57 5.60
C LEU A 76 5.52 -8.79 4.83
N ILE A 77 5.33 -8.82 3.51
CA ILE A 77 5.85 -9.90 2.66
C ILE A 77 7.38 -9.97 2.78
N THR A 78 8.04 -8.82 2.70
CA THR A 78 9.50 -8.74 2.77
C THR A 78 10.00 -9.16 4.15
N ALA A 79 9.38 -8.68 5.23
CA ALA A 79 9.71 -9.05 6.60
C ALA A 79 9.56 -10.55 6.84
N ILE A 80 8.48 -11.17 6.35
CA ILE A 80 8.28 -12.62 6.45
C ILE A 80 9.36 -13.37 5.68
N ILE A 81 9.68 -12.97 4.44
CA ILE A 81 10.72 -13.62 3.63
C ILE A 81 12.10 -13.49 4.31
N TYR A 82 12.53 -12.27 4.62
CA TYR A 82 13.83 -12.00 5.24
C TYR A 82 13.94 -12.64 6.62
N GLY A 83 12.90 -12.52 7.45
CA GLY A 83 12.84 -13.13 8.78
C GLY A 83 12.91 -14.65 8.73
N THR A 84 12.19 -15.28 7.78
CA THR A 84 12.23 -16.74 7.62
C THR A 84 13.61 -17.22 7.15
N ILE A 85 14.26 -16.48 6.25
CA ILE A 85 15.61 -16.81 5.77
C ILE A 85 16.64 -16.64 6.89
N ALA A 86 16.58 -15.54 7.65
CA ALA A 86 17.46 -15.29 8.78
C ALA A 86 17.29 -16.37 9.87
N ALA A 87 16.06 -16.77 10.18
CA ALA A 87 15.78 -17.81 11.17
C ALA A 87 16.28 -19.21 10.76
N LYS A 88 16.34 -19.49 9.45
CA LYS A 88 16.75 -20.81 8.93
C LYS A 88 18.27 -20.98 8.82
N TYR A 89 19.03 -19.90 8.60
CA TYR A 89 20.47 -19.95 8.36
C TYR A 89 21.23 -18.95 9.25
N LYS A 90 22.06 -19.48 10.17
CA LYS A 90 22.93 -18.69 11.08
C LYS A 90 23.82 -17.67 10.35
N THR A 91 24.30 -18.03 9.15
CA THR A 91 25.13 -17.14 8.32
C THR A 91 24.29 -16.04 7.67
N ALA A 92 23.04 -16.33 7.30
CA ALA A 92 22.14 -15.32 6.75
C ALA A 92 21.72 -14.31 7.83
N GLU A 93 21.45 -14.78 9.06
CA GLU A 93 21.18 -13.91 10.23
C GLU A 93 22.27 -12.85 10.43
N ASN A 94 23.54 -13.29 10.47
CA ASN A 94 24.70 -12.40 10.69
C ASN A 94 24.96 -11.41 9.54
N ILE A 95 24.35 -11.59 8.36
CA ILE A 95 24.53 -10.71 7.19
C ILE A 95 23.29 -9.84 6.98
N LEU A 96 22.09 -10.43 7.03
CA LEU A 96 20.83 -9.74 6.77
C LEU A 96 20.51 -8.72 7.85
N ILE A 97 20.71 -9.04 9.13
CA ILE A 97 20.37 -8.11 10.24
C ILE A 97 21.22 -6.82 10.16
N PRO A 98 22.56 -6.87 10.04
CA PRO A 98 23.35 -5.65 9.92
C PRO A 98 23.06 -4.84 8.66
N ILE A 99 22.70 -5.51 7.54
CA ILE A 99 22.32 -4.82 6.32
C ILE A 99 21.00 -4.04 6.52
N LEU A 100 20.01 -4.64 7.19
CA LEU A 100 18.77 -3.96 7.55
C LEU A 100 19.04 -2.76 8.46
N ASP A 101 19.89 -2.93 9.48
CA ASP A 101 20.30 -1.83 10.39
C ASP A 101 20.99 -0.67 9.63
N ILE A 102 21.84 -0.98 8.64
CA ILE A 102 22.48 0.03 7.79
C ILE A 102 21.44 0.75 6.94
N PHE A 103 20.53 0.02 6.29
CA PHE A 103 19.48 0.65 5.48
C PHE A 103 18.53 1.54 6.30
N GLN A 104 18.34 1.24 7.58
CA GLN A 104 17.56 2.09 8.50
C GLN A 104 18.30 3.33 8.98
N SER A 105 19.62 3.25 9.13
CA SER A 105 20.45 4.34 9.65
C SER A 105 20.97 5.29 8.57
N VAL A 106 20.88 4.91 7.29
CA VAL A 106 21.24 5.79 6.16
C VAL A 106 20.24 6.95 6.05
N PRO A 107 20.72 8.20 5.89
CA PRO A 107 19.85 9.36 5.70
C PRO A 107 18.94 9.17 4.48
N ILE A 108 17.63 9.06 4.74
CA ILE A 108 16.60 8.88 3.71
C ILE A 108 16.75 9.89 2.58
N LEU A 109 17.12 11.15 2.87
CA LEU A 109 17.27 12.18 1.83
C LEU A 109 18.35 11.85 0.77
N GLY A 110 19.47 11.23 1.17
CA GLY A 110 20.56 10.88 0.24
C GLY A 110 20.20 9.69 -0.65
N PHE A 111 19.63 8.65 -0.05
CA PHE A 111 19.21 7.45 -0.76
C PHE A 111 17.98 7.66 -1.65
N LEU A 112 17.04 8.50 -1.20
CA LEU A 112 15.80 8.78 -1.91
C LEU A 112 16.05 9.60 -3.18
N THR A 113 17.02 10.52 -3.19
CA THR A 113 17.40 11.27 -4.40
C THR A 113 17.89 10.33 -5.51
N PHE A 114 18.75 9.37 -5.17
CA PHE A 114 19.22 8.36 -6.11
C PHE A 114 18.08 7.44 -6.58
N THR A 115 17.29 6.93 -5.63
CA THR A 115 16.26 5.93 -5.92
C THR A 115 15.07 6.52 -6.69
N VAL A 116 14.64 7.74 -6.37
CA VAL A 116 13.62 8.46 -7.16
C VAL A 116 14.10 8.65 -8.59
N THR A 117 15.34 9.11 -8.78
CA THR A 117 15.91 9.30 -10.13
C THR A 117 15.99 7.97 -10.88
N TRP A 118 16.33 6.88 -10.19
CA TRP A 118 16.34 5.52 -10.75
C TRP A 118 14.94 5.06 -11.18
N PHE A 119 13.91 5.19 -10.33
CA PHE A 119 12.56 4.75 -10.69
C PHE A 119 11.93 5.61 -11.80
N VAL A 120 12.17 6.93 -11.77
CA VAL A 120 11.71 7.84 -12.83
C VAL A 120 12.42 7.56 -14.16
N SER A 121 13.70 7.16 -14.13
CA SER A 121 14.42 6.81 -15.37
C SER A 121 13.99 5.48 -15.98
N ILE A 122 13.50 4.53 -15.17
CA ILE A 122 12.94 3.26 -15.65
C ILE A 122 11.55 3.45 -16.28
N PHE A 123 10.75 4.39 -15.76
CA PHE A 123 9.42 4.71 -16.28
C PHE A 123 9.34 6.14 -16.84
N PRO A 124 10.12 6.47 -17.88
CA PRO A 124 10.11 7.81 -18.44
C PRO A 124 8.72 8.09 -19.05
N ASN A 125 8.09 9.17 -18.61
CA ASN A 125 6.74 9.66 -19.00
C ASN A 125 5.51 9.07 -18.28
N SER A 126 5.67 8.22 -17.25
CA SER A 126 4.54 7.70 -16.44
C SER A 126 4.69 8.06 -14.96
N SER A 127 3.58 8.43 -14.28
CA SER A 127 3.57 8.65 -12.81
C SER A 127 4.05 7.44 -12.03
N LEU A 128 3.95 6.24 -12.62
CA LEU A 128 4.35 4.99 -11.98
C LEU A 128 5.77 5.06 -11.41
N GLY A 129 6.71 5.72 -12.09
CA GLY A 129 8.07 5.90 -11.56
C GLY A 129 8.10 6.69 -10.25
N ILE A 130 7.31 7.76 -10.16
CA ILE A 130 7.18 8.57 -8.93
C ILE A 130 6.47 7.75 -7.86
N GLU A 131 5.43 7.01 -8.21
CA GLU A 131 4.66 6.23 -7.25
C GLU A 131 5.42 5.05 -6.67
N CYS A 132 6.16 4.31 -7.50
CA CYS A 132 7.08 3.28 -7.07
C CYS A 132 8.13 3.86 -6.13
N ALA A 133 8.68 5.05 -6.44
CA ALA A 133 9.64 5.70 -5.56
C ALA A 133 9.02 6.08 -4.21
N VAL A 134 7.78 6.59 -4.18
CA VAL A 134 7.08 6.92 -2.93
C VAL A 134 6.74 5.65 -2.13
N ILE A 135 6.27 4.58 -2.77
CA ILE A 135 6.01 3.29 -2.12
C ILE A 135 7.29 2.72 -1.53
N PHE A 136 8.38 2.74 -2.31
CA PHE A 136 9.68 2.26 -1.88
C PHE A 136 10.23 3.07 -0.70
N ALA A 137 10.18 4.40 -0.79
CA ALA A 137 10.57 5.29 0.32
C ALA A 137 9.74 5.05 1.58
N THR A 138 8.43 4.86 1.43
CA THR A 138 7.51 4.55 2.53
C THR A 138 7.84 3.20 3.16
N PHE A 139 8.09 2.18 2.33
CA PHE A 139 8.51 0.85 2.77
C PHE A 139 9.82 0.93 3.57
N THR A 140 10.87 1.55 3.03
CA THR A 140 12.17 1.65 3.73
C THR A 140 12.08 2.41 5.05
N ASN A 141 11.13 3.34 5.18
CA ASN A 141 10.92 4.09 6.41
C ASN A 141 10.07 3.33 7.46
N GLN A 142 9.37 2.25 7.05
CA GLN A 142 8.47 1.46 7.91
C GLN A 142 9.04 0.10 8.30
N VAL A 143 10.10 -0.38 7.63
CA VAL A 143 10.77 -1.62 8.02
C VAL A 143 11.51 -1.36 9.34
N PRO A 144 11.13 -2.05 10.44
CA PRO A 144 11.81 -1.96 11.72
C PRO A 144 13.13 -2.73 11.71
#